data_AF-A0A1I2D5H5-F1
#
_entry.id   AF-A0A1I2D5H5-F1
#
_cell.length_a   1.000
_cell.length_b   1.000
_cell.length_c   1.000
_cell.angle_alpha   90.00
_cell.angle_beta   90.00
_cell.angle_gamma   90.00
#
_symmetry.space_group_name_H-M   'P 1'
#
loop_
_entity.id
_entity.type
_entity.pdbx_description
1 polymer ?
#
loop_
_entity_poly.entity_id
_entity_poly.type
_entity_poly.pdbx_seq_one_letter_code
_entity_poly.pdbx_strand_id
1 'polypeptide(L)'
;MLTLHVAPLLRLTADGEAAPDGAVLVDGGRVVAVGPMDEVAAAHPEARVRRWRGTIGPGLVADGVRVLLEETYHEDPNDPGRARDRTESVRRGIHGLLTRGVTGVVDDLTDGDVRAAVDRTGLLRLWPGTTSPGLAPGGRADLAVFDSEGSCVATVLGGRIVHRRA
;
A
#
# COMPACT_ATOMS: atom_id res chain seq x y z
N MET A 1 -8.08 9.90 13.33
CA MET A 1 -7.51 11.18 12.85
C MET A 1 -7.86 11.27 11.39
N LEU A 2 -8.66 12.25 11.04
CA LEU A 2 -9.14 12.46 9.69
C LEU A 2 -8.02 13.02 8.80
N THR A 3 -7.67 12.30 7.74
CA THR A 3 -6.60 12.66 6.81
C THR A 3 -7.13 12.64 5.38
N LEU A 4 -6.98 13.76 4.67
CA LEU A 4 -7.36 13.89 3.28
C LEU A 4 -6.12 13.73 2.39
N HIS A 5 -6.03 12.62 1.67
CA HIS A 5 -4.98 12.40 0.68
C HIS A 5 -5.43 12.95 -0.66
N VAL A 6 -4.63 13.84 -1.25
CA VAL A 6 -4.94 14.46 -2.55
C VAL A 6 -3.78 14.30 -3.51
N ALA A 7 -4.10 14.14 -4.79
CA ALA A 7 -3.14 14.03 -5.87
C ALA A 7 -3.74 14.53 -7.19
N PRO A 8 -2.91 14.90 -8.18
CA PRO A 8 -3.39 15.27 -9.52
C PRO A 8 -4.32 14.23 -10.15
N LEU A 9 -4.13 12.95 -9.84
CA LEU A 9 -4.95 11.86 -10.36
C LEU A 9 -5.40 10.92 -9.24
N LEU A 10 -6.64 10.46 -9.33
CA LEU A 10 -7.22 9.44 -8.45
C LEU A 10 -7.83 8.31 -9.28
N ARG A 11 -7.40 7.09 -8.99
CA ARG A 11 -8.01 5.86 -9.49
C ARG A 11 -8.73 5.15 -8.35
N LEU A 12 -9.98 4.70 -8.55
CA LEU A 12 -10.76 4.05 -7.49
C LEU A 12 -10.65 2.52 -7.49
N THR A 13 -10.32 1.89 -8.62
CA THR A 13 -10.16 0.43 -8.76
C THR A 13 -8.88 0.12 -9.53
N ALA A 14 -8.31 -1.08 -9.44
CA ALA A 14 -7.03 -1.39 -10.11
C ALA A 14 -7.05 -1.03 -11.62
N ASP A 15 -8.16 -1.37 -12.29
CA ASP A 15 -8.34 -1.18 -13.74
C ASP A 15 -9.18 0.06 -14.10
N GLY A 16 -9.54 0.88 -13.11
CA GLY A 16 -10.35 2.08 -13.32
C GLY A 16 -9.60 3.19 -14.04
N GLU A 17 -10.35 4.08 -14.70
CA GLU A 17 -9.79 5.32 -15.22
C GLU A 17 -9.40 6.27 -14.07
N ALA A 18 -8.34 7.05 -14.29
CA ALA A 18 -7.90 8.03 -13.31
C ALA A 18 -8.64 9.36 -13.53
N ALA A 19 -9.36 9.81 -12.51
CA ALA A 19 -10.01 11.11 -12.50
C ALA A 19 -9.04 12.21 -12.04
N PRO A 20 -9.11 13.42 -12.60
CA PRO A 20 -8.28 14.55 -12.18
C PRO A 20 -8.66 15.07 -10.79
N ASP A 21 -7.69 15.67 -10.11
CA ASP A 21 -7.84 16.43 -8.86
C ASP A 21 -8.63 15.69 -7.77
N GLY A 22 -8.37 14.39 -7.63
CA GLY A 22 -9.11 13.53 -6.72
C GLY A 22 -8.55 13.49 -5.30
N ALA A 23 -9.45 13.12 -4.39
CA ALA A 23 -9.24 13.02 -2.95
C ALA A 23 -9.71 11.66 -2.40
N VAL A 24 -8.98 11.17 -1.39
CA VAL A 24 -9.38 10.05 -0.54
C VAL A 24 -9.30 10.50 0.91
N LEU A 25 -10.46 10.59 1.56
CA LEU A 25 -10.58 10.90 2.97
C LEU A 25 -10.52 9.63 3.79
N VAL A 26 -9.63 9.61 4.78
CA VAL A 26 -9.40 8.46 5.65
C VAL A 26 -9.60 8.85 7.10
N ASP A 27 -10.36 8.05 7.84
CA ASP A 27 -10.36 8.10 9.30
C ASP A 27 -9.99 6.75 9.89
N GLY A 28 -8.96 6.76 10.73
CA GLY A 28 -8.35 5.53 11.24
C GLY A 28 -7.92 4.64 10.09
N GLY A 29 -8.54 3.47 9.97
CA GLY A 29 -8.25 2.49 8.93
C GLY A 29 -9.31 2.35 7.84
N ARG A 30 -10.18 3.35 7.68
CA ARG A 30 -11.31 3.31 6.74
C ARG A 30 -11.35 4.51 5.82
N VAL A 31 -11.76 4.28 4.59
CA VAL A 31 -12.12 5.33 3.64
C VAL A 31 -13.48 5.87 4.05
N VAL A 32 -13.57 7.18 4.22
CA VAL A 32 -14.82 7.89 4.62
C VAL A 32 -15.48 8.51 3.40
N ALA A 33 -14.68 9.10 2.51
CA ALA A 33 -15.15 9.73 1.28
C ALA A 33 -14.08 9.61 0.18
N VAL A 34 -14.54 9.57 -1.07
CA VAL A 34 -13.72 9.73 -2.27
C VAL A 34 -14.43 10.70 -3.21
N GLY A 35 -13.68 11.47 -3.98
CA GLY A 35 -14.27 12.42 -4.92
C GLY A 35 -13.31 13.54 -5.32
N PRO A 36 -13.79 14.61 -5.96
CA PRO A 36 -13.00 15.80 -6.25
C PRO A 36 -12.44 16.42 -4.97
N MET A 37 -11.19 16.89 -5.01
CA MET A 37 -10.49 17.45 -3.87
C MET A 37 -11.27 18.58 -3.21
N ASP A 38 -11.76 19.53 -4.00
CA ASP A 38 -12.38 20.75 -3.46
C ASP A 38 -13.71 20.44 -2.76
N GLU A 39 -14.49 19.49 -3.29
CA GLU A 39 -15.74 19.05 -2.68
C GLU A 39 -15.50 18.34 -1.35
N VAL A 40 -14.56 17.38 -1.31
CA VAL A 40 -14.25 16.63 -0.08
C VAL A 40 -13.59 17.53 0.96
N ALA A 41 -12.73 18.46 0.55
CA ALA A 41 -12.09 19.42 1.46
C ALA A 41 -13.10 20.43 2.04
N ALA A 42 -14.07 20.90 1.24
CA ALA A 42 -15.12 21.80 1.72
C ALA A 42 -16.06 21.10 2.72
N ALA A 43 -16.37 19.81 2.49
CA ALA A 43 -17.18 19.01 3.41
C ALA A 43 -16.45 18.64 4.71
N HIS A 44 -15.11 18.61 4.69
CA HIS A 44 -14.27 18.19 5.82
C HIS A 44 -13.11 19.16 6.08
N PRO A 45 -13.39 20.42 6.47
CA PRO A 45 -12.37 21.45 6.66
C PRO A 45 -11.37 21.14 7.79
N GLU A 46 -11.74 20.25 8.71
CA GLU A 46 -10.90 19.77 9.82
C GLU A 46 -9.88 18.71 9.39
N ALA A 47 -10.02 18.12 8.19
CA ALA A 47 -9.17 17.04 7.74
C ALA A 47 -7.73 17.51 7.51
N ARG A 48 -6.76 16.75 8.03
CA ARG A 48 -5.35 17.01 7.72
C ARG A 48 -5.08 16.70 6.26
N VAL A 49 -4.79 17.74 5.46
CA VAL A 49 -4.48 17.57 4.04
C VAL A 49 -3.06 17.06 3.84
N ARG A 50 -2.92 16.00 3.05
CA ARG A 50 -1.65 15.45 2.57
C ARG A 50 -1.63 15.47 1.05
N ARG A 51 -0.76 16.31 0.49
CA ARG A 51 -0.58 16.47 -0.95
C ARG A 51 0.50 15.52 -1.44
N TRP A 52 0.17 14.78 -2.49
CA TRP A 52 1.07 13.91 -3.21
C TRP A 52 1.27 14.39 -4.64
N ARG A 53 2.41 14.01 -5.23
CA ARG A 53 2.61 14.12 -6.68
C ARG A 53 2.21 12.79 -7.32
N GLY A 54 1.61 12.84 -8.51
CA GLY A 54 1.25 11.65 -9.28
C GLY A 54 -0.19 11.17 -9.06
N THR A 55 -0.37 9.86 -8.95
CA THR A 55 -1.68 9.18 -8.92
C THR A 55 -1.88 8.45 -7.61
N ILE A 56 -2.97 8.72 -6.91
CA ILE A 56 -3.48 7.86 -5.83
C ILE A 56 -4.29 6.73 -6.46
N GLY A 57 -4.11 5.50 -6.00
CA GLY A 57 -4.98 4.38 -6.34
C GLY A 57 -5.01 3.30 -5.26
N PRO A 58 -5.80 2.22 -5.46
CA PRO A 58 -5.65 1.02 -4.66
C PRO A 58 -4.19 0.57 -4.63
N GLY A 59 -3.72 0.09 -3.49
CA GLY A 59 -2.40 -0.53 -3.46
C GLY A 59 -2.34 -1.81 -4.29
N LEU A 60 -1.14 -2.21 -4.69
CA LEU A 60 -0.93 -3.38 -5.53
C LEU A 60 -1.14 -4.68 -4.75
N VAL A 61 -1.49 -5.74 -5.47
CA VAL A 61 -1.48 -7.11 -4.97
C VAL A 61 -0.29 -7.83 -5.58
N ALA A 62 0.57 -8.41 -4.73
CA ALA A 62 1.69 -9.22 -5.19
C ALA A 62 1.34 -10.71 -5.17
N ASP A 63 1.75 -11.44 -6.19
CA ASP A 63 1.69 -12.89 -6.28
C ASP A 63 3.07 -13.52 -6.05
N GLY A 64 3.11 -14.86 -5.96
CA GLY A 64 4.36 -15.62 -5.80
C GLY A 64 5.16 -15.25 -4.55
N VAL A 65 4.48 -14.81 -3.48
CA VAL A 65 5.16 -14.30 -2.28
C VAL A 65 5.84 -15.41 -1.49
N ARG A 66 5.46 -16.68 -1.68
CA ARG A 66 6.24 -17.82 -1.21
C ARG A 66 7.66 -17.81 -1.77
N VAL A 67 7.83 -17.70 -3.08
CA VAL A 67 9.18 -17.69 -3.67
C VAL A 67 9.98 -16.50 -3.13
N LEU A 68 9.34 -15.34 -3.04
CA LEU A 68 9.98 -14.13 -2.55
C LEU A 68 10.38 -14.22 -1.08
N LEU A 69 9.52 -14.72 -0.21
CA LEU A 69 9.71 -14.64 1.24
C LEU A 69 10.25 -15.94 1.84
N GLU A 70 9.92 -17.10 1.26
CA GLU A 70 10.29 -18.44 1.73
C GLU A 70 11.55 -19.00 1.07
N GLU A 71 11.66 -18.83 -0.25
CA GLU A 71 12.70 -19.51 -1.05
C GLU A 71 13.88 -18.57 -1.40
N THR A 72 13.65 -17.25 -1.39
CA THR A 72 14.68 -16.26 -1.72
C THR A 72 15.31 -15.68 -0.44
N TYR A 73 16.65 -15.58 -0.44
CA TYR A 73 17.38 -14.84 0.59
C TYR A 73 17.66 -13.41 0.13
N HIS A 74 17.05 -12.43 0.82
CA HIS A 74 17.31 -11.00 0.67
C HIS A 74 18.55 -10.57 1.46
N GLU A 75 19.67 -10.39 0.76
CA GLU A 75 20.94 -9.93 1.32
C GLU A 75 20.86 -8.46 1.80
N ASP A 76 21.72 -8.07 2.75
CA ASP A 76 21.89 -6.66 3.09
C ASP A 76 22.84 -6.01 2.08
N PRO A 77 22.41 -5.00 1.31
CA PRO A 77 23.30 -4.31 0.39
C PRO A 77 24.40 -3.52 1.12
N ASN A 78 24.21 -3.20 2.41
CA ASN A 78 25.19 -2.45 3.21
C ASN A 78 26.16 -3.37 3.97
N ASP A 79 25.89 -4.68 4.03
CA ASP A 79 26.71 -5.66 4.74
C ASP A 79 26.74 -7.00 3.96
N PRO A 80 27.32 -7.01 2.74
CA PRO A 80 27.42 -8.20 1.92
C PRO A 80 28.42 -9.17 2.56
N GLY A 81 27.93 -10.28 3.10
CA GLY A 81 28.75 -11.27 3.81
C GLY A 81 28.38 -11.50 5.28
N ARG A 82 27.44 -10.74 5.84
CA ARG A 82 26.85 -11.09 7.14
C ARG A 82 26.26 -12.51 7.11
N ALA A 83 26.42 -13.24 8.21
CA ALA A 83 25.79 -14.55 8.38
C ALA A 83 24.29 -14.48 8.08
N ARG A 84 23.77 -15.48 7.35
CA ARG A 84 22.38 -15.50 6.89
C ARG A 84 21.42 -15.49 8.07
N ASP A 85 20.61 -14.45 8.13
CA ASP A 85 19.54 -14.30 9.10
C ASP A 85 18.19 -14.32 8.38
N ARG A 86 17.41 -15.37 8.64
CA ARG A 86 16.13 -15.60 7.97
C ARG A 86 15.09 -14.54 8.32
N THR A 87 15.05 -14.11 9.58
CA THR A 87 14.08 -13.11 10.06
C THR A 87 14.36 -11.75 9.41
N GLU A 88 15.62 -11.34 9.35
CA GLU A 88 16.01 -10.11 8.65
C GLU A 88 15.74 -10.19 7.14
N SER A 89 15.97 -11.36 6.54
CA SER A 89 15.67 -11.61 5.13
C SER A 89 14.17 -11.41 4.83
N VAL A 90 13.29 -11.99 5.64
CA VAL A 90 11.83 -11.83 5.52
C VAL A 90 11.42 -10.37 5.71
N ARG A 91 12.00 -9.69 6.72
CA ARG A 91 11.75 -8.27 6.98
C ARG A 91 12.12 -7.40 5.77
N ARG A 92 13.26 -7.67 5.11
CA ARG A 92 13.67 -6.98 3.89
C ARG A 92 12.75 -7.29 2.71
N GLY A 93 12.37 -8.56 2.52
CA GLY A 93 11.44 -8.95 1.46
C GLY A 93 10.09 -8.24 1.59
N ILE A 94 9.54 -8.19 2.80
CA ILE A 94 8.33 -7.42 3.13
C ILE A 94 8.55 -5.93 2.87
N HIS A 95 9.66 -5.36 3.34
CA HIS A 95 9.97 -3.96 3.08
C HIS A 95 10.01 -3.66 1.57
N GLY A 96 10.61 -4.55 0.77
CA GLY A 96 10.64 -4.45 -0.69
C GLY A 96 9.26 -4.56 -1.36
N LEU A 97 8.29 -5.24 -0.75
CA LEU A 97 6.88 -5.18 -1.19
C LEU A 97 6.29 -3.80 -0.91
N LEU A 98 6.48 -3.29 0.31
CA LEU A 98 5.96 -1.99 0.72
C LEU A 98 6.56 -0.84 -0.10
N THR A 99 7.85 -0.89 -0.46
CA THR A 99 8.47 0.15 -1.31
C THR A 99 7.94 0.15 -2.75
N ARG A 100 7.20 -0.89 -3.17
CA ARG A 100 6.57 -1.00 -4.48
C ARG A 100 5.08 -0.63 -4.48
N GLY A 101 4.51 -0.23 -3.34
CA GLY A 101 3.08 0.09 -3.28
C GLY A 101 2.17 -1.10 -3.02
N VAL A 102 2.72 -2.24 -2.60
CA VAL A 102 1.94 -3.45 -2.31
C VAL A 102 1.18 -3.29 -1.00
N THR A 103 -0.13 -3.54 -1.05
CA THR A 103 -1.00 -3.54 0.13
C THR A 103 -1.70 -4.87 0.38
N GLY A 104 -1.66 -5.78 -0.59
CA GLY A 104 -2.12 -7.15 -0.46
C GLY A 104 -1.16 -8.15 -1.09
N VAL A 105 -1.25 -9.40 -0.66
CA VAL A 105 -0.50 -10.52 -1.23
C VAL A 105 -1.46 -11.67 -1.50
N VAL A 106 -1.26 -12.37 -2.61
CA VAL A 106 -1.92 -13.66 -2.85
C VAL A 106 -1.31 -14.66 -1.89
N ASP A 107 -2.14 -15.31 -1.09
CA ASP A 107 -1.66 -16.19 -0.03
C ASP A 107 -1.31 -17.58 -0.56
N ASP A 108 -0.01 -17.82 -0.71
CA ASP A 108 0.60 -19.11 -1.06
C ASP A 108 1.67 -19.56 -0.05
N LEU A 109 1.76 -18.86 1.10
CA LEU A 109 2.77 -19.07 2.13
C LEU A 109 2.57 -20.42 2.84
N THR A 110 3.66 -21.13 3.10
CA THR A 110 3.65 -22.42 3.80
C THR A 110 4.28 -22.35 5.19
N ASP A 111 5.18 -21.39 5.41
CA ASP A 111 5.87 -21.18 6.68
C ASP A 111 5.00 -20.33 7.62
N GLY A 112 4.70 -20.87 8.80
CA GLY A 112 3.87 -20.21 9.81
C GLY A 112 4.47 -18.92 10.37
N ASP A 113 5.80 -18.85 10.51
CA ASP A 113 6.49 -17.67 11.03
C ASP A 113 6.52 -16.54 9.98
N VAL A 114 6.70 -16.90 8.70
CA VAL A 114 6.62 -15.95 7.58
C VAL A 114 5.20 -15.40 7.46
N ARG A 115 4.19 -16.26 7.54
CA ARG A 115 2.78 -15.85 7.54
C ARG A 115 2.48 -14.90 8.70
N ALA A 116 2.91 -15.23 9.91
CA ALA A 116 2.76 -14.36 11.08
C ALA A 116 3.51 -13.03 10.92
N ALA A 117 4.65 -13.01 10.22
CA ALA A 117 5.37 -11.78 9.89
C ALA A 117 4.59 -10.89 8.92
N VAL A 118 4.00 -11.47 7.88
CA VAL A 118 3.12 -10.76 6.92
C VAL A 118 1.90 -10.20 7.65
N ASP A 119 1.22 -11.00 8.47
CA ASP A 119 0.01 -10.59 9.19
C ASP A 119 0.27 -9.37 10.11
N ARG A 120 1.42 -9.33 10.79
CA ARG A 120 1.82 -8.19 11.66
C ARG A 120 1.99 -6.87 10.93
N THR A 121 2.23 -6.89 9.62
CA THR A 121 2.39 -5.66 8.83
C THR A 121 1.03 -5.01 8.53
N GLY A 122 -0.03 -5.82 8.49
CA GLY A 122 -1.34 -5.42 8.02
C GLY A 122 -1.48 -5.49 6.49
N LEU A 123 -0.62 -6.21 5.77
CA LEU A 123 -0.90 -6.61 4.39
C LEU A 123 -2.16 -7.48 4.35
N LEU A 124 -3.02 -7.26 3.35
CA LEU A 124 -4.12 -8.19 3.10
C LEU A 124 -3.57 -9.50 2.56
N ARG A 125 -4.08 -10.63 3.04
CA ARG A 125 -3.89 -11.93 2.40
C ARG A 125 -5.13 -12.27 1.62
N LEU A 126 -4.96 -12.42 0.32
CA LEU A 126 -6.04 -12.58 -0.65
C LEU A 126 -5.97 -13.95 -1.29
N TRP A 127 -7.12 -14.43 -1.73
CA TRP A 127 -7.20 -15.65 -2.51
C TRP A 127 -6.68 -15.42 -3.93
N PRO A 128 -6.11 -16.44 -4.60
CA PRO A 128 -5.72 -16.35 -5.99
C PRO A 128 -6.86 -15.84 -6.88
N GLY A 129 -6.55 -14.95 -7.82
CA GLY A 129 -7.54 -14.31 -8.71
C GLY A 129 -8.30 -13.13 -8.10
N THR A 130 -8.02 -12.75 -6.85
CA THR A 130 -8.58 -11.55 -6.23
C THR A 130 -7.78 -10.31 -6.65
N THR A 131 -8.47 -9.29 -7.15
CA THR A 131 -7.86 -7.98 -7.45
C THR A 131 -7.75 -7.11 -6.19
N SER A 132 -6.95 -6.05 -6.25
CA SER A 132 -6.88 -5.05 -5.17
C SER A 132 -8.27 -4.51 -4.84
N PRO A 133 -8.68 -4.49 -3.55
CA PRO A 133 -9.92 -3.84 -3.15
C PRO A 133 -9.93 -2.37 -3.57
N GLY A 134 -11.04 -1.91 -4.14
CA GLY A 134 -11.19 -0.52 -4.55
C GLY A 134 -11.25 0.45 -3.37
N LEU A 135 -10.94 1.72 -3.65
CA LEU A 135 -11.09 2.83 -2.73
C LEU A 135 -12.53 3.32 -2.75
N ALA A 136 -13.33 2.85 -1.79
CA ALA A 136 -14.73 3.22 -1.65
C ALA A 136 -15.06 3.51 -0.18
N PRO A 137 -16.04 4.41 0.09
CA PRO A 137 -16.51 4.67 1.45
C PRO A 137 -16.86 3.37 2.20
N GLY A 138 -16.42 3.26 3.45
CA GLY A 138 -16.55 2.05 4.28
C GLY A 138 -15.48 0.99 4.03
N GLY A 139 -14.75 1.07 2.93
CA GLY A 139 -13.63 0.20 2.60
C GLY A 139 -12.40 0.42 3.50
N ARG A 140 -11.47 -0.55 3.49
CA ARG A 140 -10.18 -0.40 4.17
C ARG A 140 -9.34 0.64 3.43
N ALA A 141 -8.67 1.51 4.19
CA ALA A 141 -7.80 2.55 3.63
C ALA A 141 -6.42 1.98 3.22
N ASP A 142 -6.43 1.14 2.18
CA ASP A 142 -5.24 0.56 1.57
C ASP A 142 -4.98 1.19 0.20
N LEU A 143 -4.13 2.21 0.18
CA LEU A 143 -3.83 2.99 -1.03
C LEU A 143 -2.33 3.08 -1.28
N ALA A 144 -1.97 3.27 -2.54
CA ALA A 144 -0.62 3.60 -2.95
C ALA A 144 -0.62 4.86 -3.81
N VAL A 145 0.52 5.55 -3.80
CA VAL A 145 0.78 6.71 -4.65
C VAL A 145 1.87 6.33 -5.62
N PHE A 146 1.67 6.59 -6.90
CA PHE A 146 2.65 6.36 -7.96
C PHE A 146 2.97 7.69 -8.66
N ASP A 147 4.24 7.92 -8.97
CA ASP A 147 4.63 9.04 -9.83
C ASP A 147 4.30 8.76 -11.31
N SER A 148 4.64 9.70 -12.19
CA SER A 148 4.38 9.60 -13.63
C SER A 148 5.14 8.46 -14.32
N GLU A 149 6.20 7.95 -13.70
CA GLU A 149 6.98 6.81 -14.19
C GLU A 149 6.44 5.48 -13.66
N GLY A 150 5.39 5.51 -12.83
CA GLY A 150 4.83 4.32 -12.18
C GLY A 150 5.61 3.87 -10.94
N SER A 151 6.58 4.64 -10.47
CA SER A 151 7.32 4.31 -9.25
C SER A 151 6.52 4.70 -8.01
N CYS A 152 6.54 3.84 -6.99
CA CYS A 152 5.82 4.12 -5.76
C CYS A 152 6.46 5.29 -4.98
N VAL A 153 5.61 6.22 -4.56
CA VAL A 153 5.95 7.38 -3.73
C VAL A 153 5.52 7.15 -2.28
N ALA A 154 4.39 6.47 -2.07
CA ALA A 154 3.90 6.16 -0.74
C ALA A 154 3.00 4.94 -0.74
N THR A 155 2.99 4.25 0.40
CA THR A 155 2.11 3.08 0.63
C THR A 155 1.43 3.24 1.96
N VAL A 156 0.12 3.04 1.96
CA VAL A 156 -0.74 3.20 3.12
C VAL A 156 -1.45 1.88 3.39
N LEU A 157 -1.31 1.38 4.62
CA LEU A 157 -1.97 0.17 5.11
C LEU A 157 -2.93 0.53 6.23
N GLY A 158 -4.23 0.35 5.99
CA GLY A 158 -5.29 0.73 6.93
C GLY A 158 -5.08 2.14 7.46
N GLY A 159 -4.85 3.11 6.56
CA GLY A 159 -4.67 4.53 6.88
C GLY A 159 -3.32 4.93 7.48
N ARG A 160 -2.40 3.99 7.69
CA ARG A 160 -1.04 4.27 8.16
C ARG A 160 -0.07 4.30 6.99
N ILE A 161 0.69 5.39 6.83
CA ILE A 161 1.79 5.48 5.86
C ILE A 161 2.93 4.56 6.35
N VAL A 162 3.15 3.45 5.65
CA VAL A 162 4.19 2.45 5.98
C VAL A 162 5.42 2.56 5.10
N HIS A 163 5.28 3.20 3.93
CA HIS A 163 6.38 3.60 3.07
C HIS A 163 6.13 5.01 2.55
N ARG A 164 7.20 5.79 2.45
CA ARG A 164 7.23 7.07 1.77
C ARG A 164 8.63 7.27 1.20
N ARG A 165 8.71 7.56 -0.10
CA ARG A 165 9.95 7.98 -0.76
C ARG A 165 10.33 9.38 -0.27
N ALA A 166 11.61 9.54 0.09
CA ALA A 166 12.17 10.80 0.58
C ALA A 166 12.09 11.91 -0.49
#